data_AF-A0A354F8K0-F1
#
_entry.id   AF-A0A354F8K0-F1
#
_cell.length_a   1.000
_cell.length_b   1.000
_cell.length_c   1.000
_cell.angle_alpha   90.00
_cell.angle_beta   90.00
_cell.angle_gamma   90.00
#
_symmetry.space_group_name_H-M   'P 1'
#
loop_
_entity.id
_entity.type
_entity.pdbx_description
1 polymer ?
#
loop_
_entity_poly.entity_id
_entity_poly.type
_entity_poly.pdbx_seq_one_letter_code
_entity_poly.pdbx_strand_id
1 'polypeptide(L)' 'MQGIKRADIKPGLLVRVVTKEDQRSGRLTEGVVKDILTKSPTHPHGIKVRLESGIVGRVKDICHDIQVVTIKTKYLSS' A
#
# COMPACT_ATOMS: atom_id res chain seq x y z
N MET A 1 -0.66 -10.65 1.62
CA MET A 1 -0.68 -10.25 3.05
C MET A 1 -1.89 -9.34 3.27
N GLN A 2 -2.64 -9.52 4.35
CA GLN A 2 -3.85 -8.73 4.61
C GLN A 2 -3.49 -7.32 5.11
N GLY A 3 -4.13 -6.28 4.57
CA GLY A 3 -3.87 -4.86 4.88
C GLY A 3 -4.37 -4.36 6.24
N ILE A 4 -4.35 -5.21 7.28
CA ILE A 4 -4.97 -4.96 8.60
C ILE A 4 -4.00 -4.27 9.54
N LYS A 5 -2.70 -4.59 9.43
CA LYS A 5 -1.65 -4.03 10.26
C LYS A 5 -0.99 -2.87 9.53
N ARG A 6 -0.80 -1.77 10.25
CA ARG A 6 -0.06 -0.60 9.77
C ARG A 6 1.42 -0.92 9.51
N ALA A 7 2.01 -1.81 10.31
CA ALA A 7 3.43 -2.19 10.18
C ALA A 7 3.78 -2.79 8.80
N ASP A 8 2.80 -3.44 8.16
CA ASP A 8 2.97 -4.10 6.87
C ASP A 8 2.83 -3.11 5.69
N ILE A 9 2.34 -1.90 5.95
CA ILE A 9 2.04 -0.90 4.91
C ILE A 9 3.01 0.26 5.05
N LYS A 10 3.73 0.53 3.96
CA LYS A 10 4.68 1.65 3.86
C LYS A 10 4.31 2.54 2.67
N PRO A 11 4.56 3.85 2.74
CA PRO A 11 4.55 4.70 1.54
C PRO A 11 5.48 4.12 0.47
N GLY A 12 5.06 4.15 -0.80
CA GLY A 12 5.78 3.53 -1.92
C GLY A 12 5.43 2.06 -2.18
N LEU A 13 4.59 1.44 -1.35
CA LEU A 13 4.18 0.04 -1.54
C LEU A 13 2.99 -0.06 -2.49
N LEU A 14 3.00 -1.07 -3.37
CA LEU A 14 1.86 -1.38 -4.23
C LEU A 14 0.79 -2.10 -3.41
N VAL A 15 -0.42 -1.52 -3.37
CA VAL A 15 -1.54 -2.05 -2.60
C VAL A 15 -2.81 -2.07 -3.44
N ARG A 16 -3.71 -2.96 -3.06
CA ARG A 16 -5.08 -3.01 -3.56
C ARG A 16 -6.01 -2.42 -2.52
N VAL A 17 -6.67 -1.32 -2.87
CA VAL A 17 -7.62 -0.64 -2.01
C VAL A 17 -9.03 -0.80 -2.54
N VAL A 18 -9.99 -0.85 -1.63
CA VAL A 18 -11.40 -0.67 -1.97
C VAL A 18 -11.82 0.76 -1.67
N THR A 19 -12.38 1.44 -2.68
CA THR A 19 -12.97 2.77 -2.54
C THR A 19 -14.38 2.66 -1.97
N LYS A 20 -14.98 3.77 -1.54
CA LYS A 20 -16.38 3.76 -1.06
C LYS A 20 -17.36 3.37 -2.18
N GLU A 21 -17.07 3.81 -3.40
CA GLU A 21 -17.89 3.53 -4.59
C GLU A 21 -17.86 2.04 -4.92
N ASP A 22 -16.69 1.41 -4.79
CA ASP A 22 -16.50 -0.01 -5.07
C ASP A 22 -16.80 -0.94 -3.89
N GLN A 23 -17.28 -0.44 -2.74
CA GLN A 23 -17.69 -1.29 -1.61
C GLN A 23 -18.83 -2.25 -1.97
N ARG A 24 -19.71 -1.87 -2.91
CA ARG A 24 -20.82 -2.73 -3.38
C ARG A 24 -20.41 -3.67 -4.50
N SER A 25 -19.51 -3.22 -5.38
CA SER A 25 -19.03 -4.00 -6.53
C SER A 25 -17.94 -5.00 -6.14
N GLY A 26 -17.24 -4.75 -5.03
CA GLY A 26 -16.07 -5.53 -4.61
C GLY A 26 -14.84 -5.28 -5.47
N ARG A 27 -14.86 -4.29 -6.37
CA ARG A 27 -13.70 -3.98 -7.21
C ARG A 27 -12.56 -3.43 -6.34
N LEU A 28 -11.36 -3.93 -6.63
CA LEU A 28 -10.15 -3.47 -5.99
C LEU A 28 -9.41 -2.56 -6.96
N THR A 29 -9.02 -1.38 -6.49
CA THR A 29 -8.16 -0.45 -7.20
C THR A 29 -6.73 -0.67 -6.77
N GLU A 30 -5.86 -0.94 -7.72
CA GLU A 30 -4.42 -1.07 -7.48
C GLU A 30 -3.77 0.32 -7.51
N GLY A 31 -2.79 0.53 -6.63
CA GLY A 31 -1.99 1.75 -6.68
C GLY A 31 -0.92 1.79 -5.60
N VAL A 32 -0.06 2.80 -5.70
CA VAL A 32 1.05 3.02 -4.77
C VAL A 32 0.58 3.87 -3.59
N VAL A 33 0.91 3.45 -2.37
CA VAL A 33 0.60 4.22 -1.15
C VAL A 33 1.39 5.51 -1.12
N LYS A 34 0.69 6.63 -1.00
CA LYS A 34 1.27 7.95 -0.73
C LYS A 34 1.27 8.26 0.75
N ASP A 35 0.09 8.31 1.36
CA ASP A 35 -0.09 8.64 2.78
C ASP A 35 -0.88 7.56 3.51
N ILE A 36 -0.52 7.30 4.76
CA ILE A 36 -1.29 6.45 5.67
C ILE A 36 -2.15 7.37 6.56
N LEU A 37 -3.47 7.31 6.37
CA LEU A 37 -4.43 8.17 7.09
C LEU A 37 -4.89 7.56 8.41
N THR A 38 -4.60 6.28 8.62
CA THR A 38 -4.96 5.55 9.84
C THR A 38 -3.84 5.62 10.87
N LYS A 39 -4.17 6.16 12.05
CA LYS A 39 -3.23 6.30 13.16
C LYS A 39 -3.04 4.99 13.93
N SER A 40 -4.11 4.22 14.14
CA SER A 40 -4.05 3.00 14.95
C SER A 40 -3.25 1.89 14.26
N PRO A 41 -2.59 1.01 15.03
CA PRO A 41 -1.71 -0.02 14.48
C PRO A 41 -2.46 -1.15 13.77
N THR A 42 -3.70 -1.42 14.16
CA THR A 42 -4.54 -2.51 13.61
C THR A 42 -5.96 -2.04 13.38
N HIS A 43 -6.54 -2.40 12.23
CA HIS A 43 -7.93 -2.10 11.90
C HIS A 43 -8.62 -3.27 11.20
N PRO A 44 -9.75 -3.78 11.71
CA PRO A 44 -10.41 -4.99 11.19
C PRO A 44 -10.88 -4.87 9.73
N HIS A 45 -11.17 -3.66 9.27
CA HIS A 45 -11.61 -3.41 7.88
C HIS A 45 -10.47 -2.98 6.94
N GLY A 46 -9.24 -2.92 7.45
CA GLY A 46 -8.07 -2.46 6.72
C GLY A 46 -7.66 -1.02 7.04
N ILE A 47 -6.38 -0.74 6.81
CA ILE A 47 -5.76 0.57 6.98
C ILE A 47 -6.25 1.51 5.88
N LYS A 48 -6.64 2.74 6.25
CA LYS A 48 -7.01 3.79 5.31
C LYS A 48 -5.73 4.43 4.77
N VAL A 49 -5.59 4.42 3.45
CA VAL A 49 -4.45 5.04 2.75
C VAL A 49 -4.95 5.97 1.65
N ARG A 50 -4.10 6.92 1.29
CA ARG A 50 -4.20 7.70 0.07
C ARG A 50 -3.19 7.14 -0.92
N LEU A 51 -3.63 6.88 -2.14
CA LEU A 51 -2.77 6.49 -3.25
C LEU A 51 -2.12 7.72 -3.90
N GLU A 52 -1.05 7.51 -4.66
CA GLU A 52 -0.41 8.58 -5.44
C GLU A 52 -1.36 9.23 -6.45
N SER A 53 -2.32 8.46 -6.97
CA SER A 53 -3.41 8.96 -7.84
C SER A 53 -4.37 9.93 -7.15
N GLY A 54 -4.25 10.12 -5.82
CA GLY A 54 -5.17 10.92 -5.01
C GLY A 54 -6.39 10.15 -4.49
N ILE A 55 -6.58 8.91 -4.94
CA ILE A 55 -7.67 8.04 -4.50
C ILE A 55 -7.47 7.64 -3.04
N VAL A 56 -8.55 7.66 -2.26
CA VAL A 56 -8.54 7.27 -0.85
C VAL A 56 -9.37 6.01 -0.66
N GLY A 57 -8.76 4.99 -0.05
CA GLY A 57 -9.40 3.68 0.11
C GLY A 57 -8.93 2.91 1.34
N ARG A 58 -9.54 1.75 1.56
CA ARG A 58 -9.14 0.79 2.60
C ARG A 58 -8.31 -0.31 1.95
N VAL A 59 -7.10 -0.53 2.45
CA VAL A 59 -6.23 -1.60 1.94
C VAL A 59 -6.86 -2.95 2.24
N LYS A 60 -7.05 -3.76 1.19
CA LYS A 60 -7.50 -5.15 1.29
C LYS A 60 -6.32 -6.10 1.12
N ASP A 61 -5.55 -5.88 0.07
CA ASP A 61 -4.38 -6.69 -0.25
C ASP A 61 -3.15 -5.85 -0.44
N ILE A 62 -2.02 -6.38 0.02
CA ILE A 62 -0.69 -5.82 -0.21
C ILE A 62 -0.06 -6.64 -1.34
N CYS A 63 0.23 -5.99 -2.45
CA CYS A 63 0.95 -6.62 -3.55
C CYS A 63 2.45 -6.52 -3.22
N HIS A 64 3.06 -7.67 -2.96
CA HIS A 64 4.48 -7.75 -2.63
C HIS A 64 5.27 -7.70 -3.94
N ASP A 65 5.37 -6.52 -4.55
CA ASP A 65 6.27 -6.35 -5.70
C ASP A 65 7.67 -6.03 -5.15
N ILE A 66 8.49 -7.07 -5.07
CA ILE A 66 9.90 -6.99 -4.69
C ILE A 66 10.65 -6.38 -5.87
N GLN A 67 10.64 -5.06 -6.02
CA GLN A 67 11.62 -4.37 -6.85
C GLN A 67 12.88 -4.14 -6.01
N VAL A 68 13.72 -5.17 -5.92
CA VAL A 68 15.10 -5.01 -5.45
C VAL A 68 15.89 -4.26 -6.51
N VAL A 69 15.68 -2.94 -6.64
CA VAL A 69 16.64 -2.07 -7.30
C VAL A 69 17.71 -1.72 -6.27
N THR A 70 18.47 -2.72 -5.84
CA THR A 70 19.76 -2.54 -5.15
C THR A 70 20.85 -3.08 -6.05
N ILE A 71 21.06 -2.41 -7.17
CA ILE A 71 22.32 -2.47 -7.92
C ILE A 71 22.59 -1.06 -8.41
N LYS A 72 23.31 -0.27 -7.60
CA LYS A 72 24.26 0.78 -8.03
C LYS A 72 24.79 1.55 -6.83
N THR A 73 25.81 0.98 -6.22
CA THR A 73 26.96 1.61 -5.53
C THR A 73 27.59 0.43 -4.79
N LYS A 74 28.77 -0.09 -5.13
CA LYS A 74 30.03 0.60 -5.38
C LYS A 74 31.06 -0.44 -5.85
N TYR A 75 30.95 -0.94 -7.08
CA TYR A 75 32.13 -1.46 -7.79
C TYR A 75 32.94 -0.24 -8.22
N LEU A 76 33.85 0.26 -7.38
CA LEU A 76 34.95 1.19 -7.70
C LEU A 76 35.54 1.71 -6.38
N SER A 77 36.31 0.87 -5.69
CA SER A 77 37.43 1.31 -4.84
C SER A 77 38.12 0.09 -4.21
N SER A 78 38.99 -0.56 -4.96
CA SER A 78 40.32 -1.09 -4.57
C SER A 78 40.97 -1.74 -5.78
#